data_AF-A0A1U7XS04-F1
#
_entry.id   AF-A0A1U7XS04-F1
#
_cell.length_a   1.000
_cell.length_b   1.000
_cell.length_c   1.000
_cell.angle_alpha   90.00
_cell.angle_beta   90.00
_cell.angle_gamma   90.00
#
_symmetry.space_group_name_H-M   'P 1'
#
loop_
_entity.id
_entity.type
_entity.pdbx_description
1 polymer ?
#
loop_
_entity_poly.entity_id
_entity_poly.type
_entity_poly.pdbx_seq_one_letter_code
_entity_poly.pdbx_strand_id
1 'polypeptide(L)'
;MTAVVKELNVFGKALRKLKGFAKSGVIAELDLENLRLIEEYEADLLAEGVRLSNWLIREGGPSLFGVVHERLVAMYVCAGRGIEAERHLWQMKLVGKEVSGDLHDIVLAICASQKEPELGPISRLLTRMEASSSLQKKKTLSWLLRGYIKGGHFENAAETVIKMLDLGLYPEFLDRAAVLQGLRRRIQQSGSLEIYLNLCKNLSDASLIGPCLVYLYVNKYRLWIIRML
;
A
#
# COMPACT_ATOMS: atom_id res chain seq x y z
N MET A 1 -12.92 23.10 3.14
CA MET A 1 -12.20 21.80 3.19
C MET A 1 -13.05 20.59 2.79
N THR A 2 -14.28 20.41 3.29
CA THR A 2 -15.12 19.25 2.90
C THR A 2 -15.37 19.14 1.39
N ALA A 3 -15.55 20.26 0.70
CA ALA A 3 -15.67 20.30 -0.76
C ALA A 3 -14.42 19.74 -1.45
N VAL A 4 -13.22 20.18 -1.04
CA VAL A 4 -11.93 19.69 -1.55
C VAL A 4 -11.80 18.17 -1.37
N VAL A 5 -12.16 17.63 -0.20
CA VAL A 5 -12.15 16.16 0.03
C VAL A 5 -13.08 15.44 -0.94
N LYS A 6 -14.30 15.97 -1.16
CA LYS A 6 -15.26 15.36 -2.09
C LYS A 6 -14.74 15.40 -3.52
N GLU A 7 -14.16 16.52 -3.94
CA GLU A 7 -13.60 16.71 -5.27
C GLU A 7 -12.42 15.76 -5.52
N LEU A 8 -11.44 15.69 -4.60
CA LEU A 8 -10.33 14.73 -4.67
C LEU A 8 -10.82 13.28 -4.72
N ASN A 9 -11.88 12.92 -3.98
CA ASN A 9 -12.44 11.57 -4.02
C ASN A 9 -13.09 11.26 -5.37
N VAL A 10 -13.86 12.20 -5.94
CA VAL A 10 -14.48 12.03 -7.27
C VAL A 10 -13.41 11.96 -8.34
N PHE A 11 -12.42 12.86 -8.29
CA PHE A 11 -11.27 12.88 -9.17
C PHE A 11 -10.49 11.56 -9.12
N GLY A 12 -10.13 11.08 -7.93
CA GLY A 12 -9.41 9.81 -7.75
C GLY A 12 -10.22 8.58 -8.21
N LYS A 13 -11.56 8.62 -8.17
CA LYS A 13 -12.42 7.59 -8.77
C LYS A 13 -12.40 7.67 -10.30
N ALA A 14 -12.53 8.86 -10.86
CA ALA A 14 -12.47 9.09 -12.31
C ALA A 14 -11.12 8.66 -12.89
N LEU A 15 -10.02 9.04 -12.25
CA LEU A 15 -8.66 8.69 -12.66
C LEU A 15 -8.43 7.17 -12.64
N ARG A 16 -8.94 6.46 -11.63
CA ARG A 16 -8.88 4.99 -11.60
C ARG A 16 -9.64 4.35 -12.76
N LYS A 17 -10.80 4.90 -13.12
CA LYS A 17 -11.60 4.42 -14.25
C LYS A 17 -10.88 4.68 -15.58
N LEU A 18 -10.31 5.87 -15.75
CA LEU A 18 -9.51 6.26 -16.91
C LEU A 18 -8.29 5.33 -17.10
N LYS A 19 -7.51 5.11 -16.03
CA LYS A 19 -6.39 4.16 -16.03
C LYS A 19 -6.84 2.73 -16.33
N GLY A 20 -8.05 2.35 -15.92
CA GLY A 20 -8.67 1.08 -16.27
C GLY A 20 -8.92 0.94 -17.77
N PHE A 21 -9.51 1.96 -18.40
CA PHE A 21 -9.76 1.97 -19.85
C PHE A 21 -8.48 1.93 -20.67
N ALA A 22 -7.43 2.65 -20.24
CA ALA A 22 -6.13 2.59 -20.89
C ALA A 22 -5.53 1.18 -20.81
N LYS A 23 -5.57 0.55 -19.62
CA LYS A 23 -5.07 -0.83 -19.43
C LYS A 23 -5.83 -1.88 -20.25
N SER A 24 -7.13 -1.68 -20.51
CA SER A 24 -7.92 -2.57 -21.35
C SER A 24 -7.80 -2.28 -22.85
N GLY A 25 -7.02 -1.28 -23.25
CA GLY A 25 -6.87 -0.87 -24.66
C GLY A 25 -8.11 -0.21 -25.26
N VAL A 26 -9.05 0.26 -24.43
CA VAL A 26 -10.28 0.95 -24.88
C VAL A 26 -9.98 2.39 -25.31
N ILE A 27 -8.96 2.98 -24.70
CA ILE A 27 -8.41 4.30 -25.07
C ILE A 27 -6.89 4.17 -25.25
N ALA A 28 -6.30 5.12 -25.97
CA ALA A 28 -4.85 5.25 -26.03
C ALA A 28 -4.25 5.47 -24.64
N GLU A 29 -2.97 5.12 -24.49
CA GLU A 29 -2.23 5.47 -23.28
C GLU A 29 -2.18 6.99 -23.09
N LEU A 30 -2.21 7.43 -21.83
CA LEU A 30 -2.14 8.85 -21.50
C LEU A 30 -0.74 9.36 -21.86
N ASP A 31 -0.68 10.36 -22.73
CA ASP A 31 0.57 11.03 -23.05
C ASP A 31 1.09 11.88 -21.86
N LEU A 32 2.31 12.40 -22.01
CA LEU A 32 2.98 13.17 -20.97
C LEU A 32 2.21 14.45 -20.59
N GLU A 33 1.54 15.09 -21.55
CA GLU A 33 0.80 16.32 -21.28
C GLU A 33 -0.48 16.03 -20.48
N ASN A 34 -1.22 14.97 -20.83
CA ASN A 34 -2.36 14.52 -20.06
C ASN A 34 -1.96 14.14 -18.62
N LEU A 35 -0.84 13.44 -18.45
CA LEU A 35 -0.33 13.09 -17.12
C LEU A 35 0.03 14.33 -16.30
N ARG A 36 0.71 15.30 -16.93
CA ARG A 36 1.04 16.57 -16.29
C ARG A 36 -0.20 17.34 -15.84
N LEU A 37 -1.22 17.47 -16.68
CA LEU A 37 -2.47 18.18 -16.35
C LEU A 37 -3.21 17.50 -15.19
N ILE A 38 -3.21 16.16 -15.14
CA ILE A 38 -3.79 15.37 -14.05
C ILE A 38 -3.04 15.66 -12.74
N GLU A 39 -1.71 15.65 -12.77
CA GLU A 39 -0.87 15.92 -11.60
C GLU A 39 -1.01 17.37 -11.10
N GLU A 40 -1.04 18.34 -12.02
CA GLU A 40 -1.20 19.76 -11.72
C GLU A 40 -2.57 20.04 -11.06
N TYR A 41 -3.65 19.49 -11.61
CA TYR A 41 -4.98 19.64 -11.02
C TYR A 41 -5.07 19.03 -9.61
N GLU A 42 -4.50 17.83 -9.39
CA GLU A 42 -4.46 17.22 -8.05
C GLU A 42 -3.62 18.07 -7.07
N ALA A 43 -2.47 18.58 -7.52
CA ALA A 43 -1.60 19.44 -6.73
C ALA A 43 -2.29 20.75 -6.34
N ASP A 44 -3.04 21.38 -7.25
CA ASP A 44 -3.79 22.61 -7.01
C ASP A 44 -4.91 22.40 -5.98
N LEU A 45 -5.67 21.31 -6.10
CA LEU A 45 -6.70 20.95 -5.11
C LEU A 45 -6.11 20.71 -3.72
N LEU A 46 -4.97 20.02 -3.65
CA LEU A 46 -4.26 19.80 -2.40
C LEU A 46 -3.75 21.13 -1.82
N ALA A 47 -3.16 21.99 -2.65
CA ALA A 47 -2.65 23.29 -2.23
C ALA A 47 -3.77 24.16 -1.66
N GLU A 48 -4.94 24.18 -2.30
CA GLU A 48 -6.10 24.94 -1.83
C GLU A 48 -6.60 24.41 -0.48
N GLY A 49 -6.72 23.09 -0.32
CA GLY A 49 -7.12 22.54 0.98
C GLY A 49 -6.09 22.78 2.09
N VAL A 50 -4.79 22.83 1.76
CA VAL A 50 -3.74 23.23 2.71
C VAL A 50 -3.87 24.71 3.08
N ARG A 51 -4.09 25.62 2.13
CA ARG A 51 -4.35 27.05 2.42
C ARG A 51 -5.53 27.22 3.37
N LEU A 52 -6.65 26.55 3.08
CA LEU A 52 -7.83 26.55 3.94
C LEU A 52 -7.54 26.01 5.33
N SER A 53 -6.75 24.94 5.46
CA SER A 53 -6.34 24.42 6.76
C SER A 53 -5.48 25.40 7.55
N ASN A 54 -4.55 26.08 6.89
CA ASN A 54 -3.67 27.06 7.52
C ASN A 54 -4.47 28.27 7.99
N TRP A 55 -5.42 28.73 7.19
CA TRP A 55 -6.34 29.79 7.56
C TRP A 55 -7.20 29.39 8.78
N LEU A 56 -7.78 28.17 8.78
CA LEU A 56 -8.56 27.65 9.90
C LEU A 56 -7.74 27.50 11.19
N ILE A 57 -6.45 27.17 11.09
CA ILE A 57 -5.56 27.07 12.26
C ILE A 57 -5.21 28.45 12.82
N ARG A 58 -5.07 29.46 11.95
CA ARG A 58 -4.72 30.83 12.34
C ARG A 58 -5.90 31.59 12.95
N GLU A 59 -7.04 31.56 12.28
CA GLU A 59 -8.24 32.31 12.68
C GLU A 59 -9.13 31.52 13.65
N GLY A 60 -9.01 30.19 13.64
CA GLY A 60 -9.79 29.29 14.49
C GLY A 60 -9.15 29.04 15.84
N GLY A 61 -9.95 28.49 16.76
CA GLY A 61 -9.46 28.04 18.06
C GLY A 61 -8.85 26.63 18.03
N PRO A 62 -8.09 26.24 19.08
CA PRO A 62 -7.48 24.90 19.19
C PRO A 62 -8.48 23.74 19.10
N SER A 63 -9.75 23.98 19.43
CA SER A 63 -10.83 23.00 19.29
C SER A 63 -11.04 22.51 17.86
N LEU A 64 -10.60 23.28 16.85
CA LEU A 64 -10.72 22.92 15.44
C LEU A 64 -9.55 22.07 14.94
N PHE A 65 -8.42 22.00 15.64
CA PHE A 65 -7.20 21.35 15.13
C PHE A 65 -7.41 19.87 14.82
N GLY A 66 -8.11 19.14 15.70
CA GLY A 66 -8.45 17.74 15.46
C GLY A 66 -9.28 17.55 14.19
N VAL A 67 -10.27 18.40 13.95
CA VAL A 67 -11.11 18.38 12.75
C VAL A 67 -10.31 18.76 11.51
N VAL A 68 -9.41 19.73 11.62
CA VAL A 68 -8.57 20.17 10.51
C VAL A 68 -7.65 19.03 10.05
N HIS A 69 -6.96 18.38 10.98
CA HIS A 69 -6.09 17.25 10.66
C HIS A 69 -6.88 16.05 10.13
N GLU A 70 -8.06 15.75 10.66
CA GLU A 70 -8.94 14.70 10.12
C GLU A 70 -9.27 14.95 8.64
N ARG A 71 -9.57 16.20 8.27
CA ARG A 71 -9.84 16.56 6.87
C ARG A 71 -8.59 16.49 6.00
N LEU A 72 -7.42 16.90 6.50
CA LEU A 72 -6.17 16.78 5.77
C LEU A 72 -5.81 15.31 5.52
N VAL A 73 -5.99 14.42 6.50
CA VAL A 73 -5.80 12.98 6.31
C VAL A 73 -6.73 12.48 5.20
N ALA A 74 -8.02 12.83 5.23
CA ALA A 74 -8.96 12.42 4.20
C ALA A 74 -8.55 12.92 2.80
N MET A 75 -8.07 14.16 2.67
CA MET A 75 -7.55 14.70 1.41
C MET A 75 -6.35 13.90 0.90
N TYR A 76 -5.34 13.70 1.74
CA TYR A 76 -4.12 12.98 1.35
C TYR A 76 -4.38 11.51 1.06
N VAL A 77 -5.33 10.88 1.77
CA VAL A 77 -5.80 9.53 1.44
C VAL A 77 -6.43 9.48 0.04
N CYS A 78 -7.27 10.46 -0.31
CA CYS A 78 -7.87 10.53 -1.65
C CYS A 78 -6.83 10.71 -2.75
N ALA A 79 -5.80 11.52 -2.49
CA ALA A 79 -4.69 11.77 -3.41
C ALA A 79 -3.60 10.68 -3.38
N GLY A 80 -3.76 9.63 -2.55
CA GLY A 80 -2.76 8.58 -2.42
C GLY A 80 -1.41 9.05 -1.85
N ARG A 81 -1.39 10.13 -1.05
CA ARG A 81 -0.20 10.71 -0.41
C ARG A 81 -0.03 10.18 1.01
N GLY A 82 0.59 8.99 1.12
CA GLY A 82 0.65 8.23 2.37
C GLY A 82 1.45 8.91 3.48
N ILE A 83 2.61 9.48 3.14
CA ILE A 83 3.51 10.13 4.11
C ILE A 83 2.82 11.33 4.76
N GLU A 84 2.14 12.15 3.97
CA GLU A 84 1.43 13.34 4.45
C GLU A 84 0.22 12.96 5.30
N ALA A 85 -0.50 11.91 4.89
CA ALA A 85 -1.60 11.36 5.67
C ALA A 85 -1.10 10.83 7.03
N GLU A 86 0.01 10.10 7.07
CA GLU A 86 0.62 9.59 8.31
C GLU A 86 1.05 10.73 9.25
N ARG A 87 1.66 11.79 8.70
CA ARG A 87 2.01 13.00 9.48
C ARG A 87 0.79 13.61 10.15
N HIS A 88 -0.33 13.72 9.45
CA HIS A 88 -1.56 14.29 10.04
C HIS A 88 -2.28 13.32 10.98
N LEU A 89 -2.15 12.00 10.81
CA LEU A 89 -2.57 11.04 11.83
C LEU A 89 -1.82 11.26 13.15
N TRP A 90 -0.51 11.54 13.07
CA TRP A 90 0.27 11.89 14.25
C TRP A 90 -0.21 13.18 14.91
N GLN A 91 -0.50 14.22 14.11
CA GLN A 91 -1.03 15.47 14.63
C GLN A 91 -2.41 15.29 15.31
N MET A 92 -3.30 14.46 14.75
CA MET A 92 -4.56 14.10 15.40
C MET A 92 -4.33 13.48 16.78
N LYS A 93 -3.36 12.56 16.88
CA LYS A 93 -3.00 11.93 18.15
C LYS A 93 -2.48 12.95 19.18
N LEU A 94 -1.64 13.91 18.75
CA LEU A 94 -1.11 14.96 19.63
C LEU A 94 -2.20 15.87 20.21
N VAL A 95 -3.24 16.16 19.43
CA VAL A 95 -4.37 16.97 19.88
C VAL A 95 -5.49 16.15 20.54
N GLY A 96 -5.23 14.87 20.85
CA GLY A 96 -6.18 13.99 21.56
C GLY A 96 -7.38 13.53 20.73
N LYS A 97 -7.33 13.68 19.40
CA LYS A 97 -8.40 13.23 18.50
C LYS A 97 -8.22 11.76 18.18
N GLU A 98 -9.24 10.96 18.47
CA GLU A 98 -9.23 9.53 18.16
C GLU A 98 -9.12 9.25 16.66
N VAL A 99 -8.26 8.28 16.32
CA VAL A 99 -8.07 7.78 14.96
C VAL A 99 -8.68 6.39 14.85
N SER A 100 -9.64 6.23 13.95
CA SER A 100 -10.26 4.93 13.68
C SER A 100 -9.21 3.93 13.15
N GLY A 101 -9.33 2.66 13.55
CA GLY A 101 -8.43 1.60 13.08
C GLY A 101 -8.44 1.45 11.56
N ASP A 102 -9.60 1.63 10.94
CA ASP A 102 -9.76 1.56 9.48
C ASP A 102 -8.96 2.65 8.75
N LEU A 103 -9.03 3.90 9.24
CA LEU A 103 -8.30 5.01 8.63
C LEU A 103 -6.79 4.78 8.72
N HIS A 104 -6.34 4.24 9.85
CA HIS A 104 -4.95 3.88 10.07
C HIS A 104 -4.49 2.78 9.08
N ASP A 105 -5.27 1.70 8.92
CA ASP A 105 -4.98 0.62 7.97
C ASP A 105 -4.95 1.12 6.51
N ILE A 106 -5.84 2.06 6.15
CA ILE A 106 -5.86 2.68 4.82
C ILE A 106 -4.57 3.47 4.56
N VAL A 107 -4.14 4.31 5.51
CA VAL A 107 -2.90 5.09 5.38
C VAL A 107 -1.68 4.17 5.26
N LEU A 108 -1.64 3.10 6.04
CA LEU A 108 -0.59 2.07 5.96
C LEU A 108 -0.49 1.47 4.55
N ALA A 109 -1.63 1.07 3.98
CA ALA A 109 -1.67 0.50 2.63
C ALA A 109 -1.23 1.52 1.56
N ILE A 110 -1.55 2.81 1.72
CA ILE A 110 -1.12 3.86 0.80
C ILE A 110 0.40 4.06 0.86
N CYS A 111 0.98 4.16 2.07
CA CYS A 111 2.43 4.24 2.27
C CYS A 111 3.15 3.06 1.60
N ALA A 112 2.64 1.84 1.80
CA ALA A 112 3.20 0.64 1.21
C ALA A 112 3.05 0.56 -0.32
N SER A 113 2.11 1.32 -0.91
CA SER A 113 1.89 1.33 -2.36
C SER A 113 2.67 2.39 -3.13
N GLN A 114 3.41 3.26 -2.44
CA GLN A 114 4.21 4.32 -3.07
C GLN A 114 5.28 3.72 -3.99
N LYS A 115 5.69 4.46 -5.02
CA LYS A 115 6.76 4.02 -5.93
C LYS A 115 8.05 3.68 -5.18
N GLU A 116 8.38 4.49 -4.18
CA GLU A 116 9.51 4.30 -3.26
C GLU A 116 8.94 4.30 -1.83
N PRO A 117 8.64 3.12 -1.25
CA PRO A 117 7.98 3.05 0.03
C PRO A 117 8.97 3.36 1.15
N GLU A 118 8.74 4.47 1.85
CA GLU A 118 9.50 4.81 3.05
C GLU A 118 9.13 3.86 4.20
N LEU A 119 10.13 3.14 4.72
CA LEU A 119 9.94 2.20 5.84
C LEU A 119 9.64 2.91 7.17
N GLY A 120 10.02 4.19 7.31
CA GLY A 120 9.78 4.98 8.52
C GLY A 120 8.29 5.14 8.86
N PRO A 121 7.48 5.75 7.97
CA PRO A 121 6.03 5.85 8.16
C PRO A 121 5.35 4.48 8.35
N ILE A 122 5.74 3.48 7.56
CA ILE A 122 5.18 2.12 7.64
C ILE A 122 5.46 1.49 9.01
N SER A 123 6.69 1.57 9.51
CA SER A 123 7.06 1.01 10.81
C SER A 123 6.36 1.71 11.96
N ARG A 124 6.24 3.05 11.94
CA ARG A 124 5.48 3.81 12.95
C ARG A 124 4.02 3.39 13.01
N LEU A 125 3.36 3.23 11.86
CA LEU A 125 1.98 2.75 11.79
C LEU A 125 1.88 1.31 12.33
N LEU A 126 2.84 0.44 12.02
CA LEU A 126 2.83 -0.94 12.51
C LEU A 126 3.02 -1.08 14.03
N THR A 127 3.56 -0.07 14.75
CA THR A 127 3.73 -0.16 16.22
C THR A 127 2.41 -0.43 16.96
N ARG A 128 1.28 0.12 16.48
CA ARG A 128 -0.04 -0.10 17.09
C ARG A 128 -0.51 -1.55 16.96
N MET A 129 -0.03 -2.24 15.92
CA MET A 129 -0.43 -3.62 15.63
C MET A 129 0.04 -4.59 16.73
N GLU A 130 1.20 -4.35 17.36
CA GLU A 130 1.80 -5.28 18.32
C GLU A 130 0.89 -5.57 19.52
N ALA A 131 0.22 -4.53 20.04
CA ALA A 131 -0.71 -4.61 21.16
C ALA A 131 -2.16 -4.98 20.76
N SER A 132 -2.42 -5.24 19.47
CA SER A 132 -3.77 -5.51 18.97
C SER A 132 -4.15 -7.00 19.00
N SER A 133 -5.46 -7.29 18.92
CA SER A 133 -5.97 -8.66 18.85
C SER A 133 -5.51 -9.38 17.58
N SER A 134 -5.49 -10.71 17.59
CA SER A 134 -5.13 -11.53 16.42
C SER A 134 -5.94 -11.17 15.16
N LEU A 135 -7.25 -10.93 15.34
CA LEU A 135 -8.13 -10.50 14.25
C LEU A 135 -7.70 -9.14 13.65
N GLN A 136 -7.37 -8.18 14.50
CA GLN A 136 -6.92 -6.87 14.05
C GLN A 136 -5.53 -6.95 13.39
N LYS A 137 -4.61 -7.76 13.94
CA LYS A 137 -3.31 -8.04 13.32
C LYS A 137 -3.47 -8.61 11.90
N LYS A 138 -4.35 -9.61 11.72
CA LYS A 138 -4.64 -10.18 10.38
C LYS A 138 -5.12 -9.09 9.43
N LYS A 139 -6.05 -8.24 9.87
CA LYS A 139 -6.61 -7.15 9.06
C LYS A 139 -5.54 -6.14 8.65
N THR A 140 -4.76 -5.63 9.60
CA THR A 140 -3.68 -4.65 9.34
C THR A 140 -2.63 -5.23 8.39
N LEU A 141 -2.18 -6.47 8.59
CA LEU A 141 -1.22 -7.13 7.69
C LEU A 141 -1.80 -7.38 6.30
N SER A 142 -3.10 -7.68 6.18
CA SER A 142 -3.77 -7.83 4.88
C SER A 142 -3.80 -6.51 4.11
N TRP A 143 -4.03 -5.39 4.79
CA TRP A 143 -3.96 -4.05 4.18
C TRP A 143 -2.53 -3.70 3.73
N LEU A 144 -1.53 -3.97 4.58
CA LEU A 144 -0.11 -3.78 4.23
C LEU A 144 0.26 -4.60 2.98
N LEU A 145 -0.10 -5.89 2.98
CA LEU A 145 0.15 -6.81 1.88
C LEU A 145 -0.44 -6.32 0.57
N ARG A 146 -1.71 -5.90 0.58
CA ARG A 146 -2.39 -5.34 -0.60
C ARG A 146 -1.78 -4.00 -1.05
N GLY A 147 -1.30 -3.20 -0.11
CA GLY A 147 -0.52 -1.99 -0.40
C GLY A 147 0.74 -2.31 -1.20
N TYR A 148 1.56 -3.23 -0.70
CA TYR A 148 2.77 -3.68 -1.41
C TYR A 148 2.47 -4.31 -2.77
N ILE A 149 1.46 -5.18 -2.87
CA ILE A 149 1.03 -5.77 -4.16
C ILE A 149 0.66 -4.67 -5.15
N LYS A 150 -0.09 -3.66 -4.71
CA LYS A 150 -0.51 -2.52 -5.55
C LYS A 150 0.68 -1.67 -6.00
N GLY A 151 1.67 -1.45 -5.13
CA GLY A 151 2.90 -0.74 -5.43
C GLY A 151 3.90 -1.56 -6.26
N GLY A 152 3.68 -2.87 -6.40
CA GLY A 152 4.61 -3.78 -7.07
C GLY A 152 5.84 -4.12 -6.23
N HIS A 153 5.75 -4.03 -4.91
CA HIS A 153 6.81 -4.38 -3.96
C HIS A 153 6.67 -5.83 -3.51
N PHE A 154 6.88 -6.75 -4.44
CA PHE A 154 6.56 -8.17 -4.22
C PHE A 154 7.48 -8.85 -3.20
N GLU A 155 8.70 -8.35 -3.04
CA GLU A 155 9.65 -8.77 -2.01
C GLU A 155 9.09 -8.47 -0.61
N ASN A 156 8.73 -7.20 -0.34
CA ASN A 156 8.11 -6.80 0.93
C ASN A 156 6.74 -7.48 1.15
N ALA A 157 5.99 -7.72 0.07
CA ALA A 157 4.74 -8.47 0.12
C ALA A 157 4.97 -9.93 0.58
N ALA A 158 6.02 -10.58 0.07
CA ALA A 158 6.39 -11.94 0.47
C ALA A 158 6.83 -12.02 1.93
N GLU A 159 7.65 -11.06 2.38
CA GLU A 159 8.01 -10.93 3.80
C GLU A 159 6.78 -10.73 4.68
N THR A 160 5.80 -9.95 4.22
CA THR A 160 4.54 -9.76 4.94
C THR A 160 3.74 -11.06 5.03
N VAL A 161 3.70 -11.87 3.96
CA VAL A 161 3.07 -13.20 3.98
C VAL A 161 3.76 -14.10 4.99
N ILE A 162 5.09 -14.19 4.97
CA ILE A 162 5.87 -15.01 5.90
C ILE A 162 5.58 -14.57 7.35
N LYS A 163 5.62 -13.26 7.62
CA LYS A 163 5.28 -12.69 8.93
C LYS A 163 3.86 -13.06 9.38
N MET A 164 2.89 -13.10 8.45
CA MET A 164 1.55 -13.57 8.79
C MET A 164 1.59 -15.03 9.24
N LEU A 165 2.28 -15.91 8.51
CA LEU A 165 2.39 -17.32 8.84
C LEU A 165 3.09 -17.56 10.18
N ASP A 166 4.18 -16.83 10.46
CA ASP A 166 4.90 -16.89 11.73
C ASP A 166 4.01 -16.52 12.93
N LEU A 167 3.01 -15.66 12.71
CA LEU A 167 2.01 -15.26 13.71
C LEU A 167 0.80 -16.20 13.76
N GLY A 168 0.79 -17.29 12.99
CA GLY A 168 -0.36 -18.19 12.85
C GLY A 168 -1.53 -17.58 12.09
N LEU A 169 -1.28 -16.55 11.28
CA LEU A 169 -2.26 -15.83 10.49
C LEU A 169 -2.15 -16.21 9.01
N TYR A 170 -3.30 -16.43 8.37
CA TYR A 170 -3.34 -16.91 7.00
C TYR A 170 -3.84 -15.79 6.06
N PRO A 171 -3.02 -15.34 5.09
CA PRO A 171 -3.45 -14.40 4.06
C PRO A 171 -4.48 -15.02 3.13
N GLU A 172 -5.31 -14.20 2.48
CA GLU A 172 -6.34 -14.69 1.55
C GLU A 172 -5.71 -15.31 0.29
N PHE A 173 -6.42 -16.26 -0.34
CA PHE A 173 -5.92 -16.97 -1.52
C PHE A 173 -5.47 -16.02 -2.64
N LEU A 174 -6.28 -15.00 -2.95
CA LEU A 174 -5.97 -14.03 -4.00
C LEU A 174 -4.73 -13.21 -3.68
N ASP A 175 -4.51 -12.86 -2.40
CA ASP A 175 -3.34 -12.11 -1.98
C ASP A 175 -2.08 -12.97 -2.17
N ARG A 176 -2.11 -14.25 -1.76
CA ARG A 176 -1.00 -15.21 -1.99
C ARG A 176 -0.68 -15.40 -3.47
N ALA A 177 -1.71 -15.62 -4.28
CA ALA A 177 -1.57 -15.82 -5.72
C ALA A 177 -0.93 -14.59 -6.40
N ALA A 178 -1.34 -13.38 -6.00
CA ALA A 178 -0.79 -12.14 -6.53
C ALA A 178 0.70 -11.98 -6.19
N VAL A 179 1.13 -12.30 -4.96
CA VAL A 179 2.56 -12.25 -4.58
C VAL A 179 3.38 -13.24 -5.38
N LEU A 180 2.95 -14.51 -5.44
CA LEU A 180 3.65 -15.55 -6.21
C LEU A 180 3.77 -15.19 -7.69
N GLN A 181 2.70 -14.66 -8.29
CA GLN A 181 2.72 -14.23 -9.69
C GLN A 181 3.66 -13.04 -9.91
N GLY A 182 3.65 -12.07 -8.99
CA GLY A 182 4.52 -10.90 -9.04
C GLY A 182 6.00 -11.26 -8.97
N LEU A 183 6.39 -12.09 -7.99
CA LEU A 183 7.76 -12.59 -7.86
C LEU A 183 8.18 -13.45 -9.05
N ARG A 184 7.30 -14.33 -9.55
CA ARG A 184 7.62 -15.17 -10.71
C ARG A 184 7.96 -14.35 -11.96
N ARG A 185 7.27 -13.24 -12.20
CA ARG A 185 7.57 -12.33 -13.32
C ARG A 185 8.95 -11.65 -13.18
N ARG A 186 9.49 -11.59 -11.96
CA ARG A 186 10.78 -10.98 -11.62
C ARG A 186 11.85 -12.00 -11.29
N ILE A 187 11.62 -13.29 -11.51
CA ILE A 187 12.54 -14.36 -11.05
C ILE A 187 13.95 -14.28 -11.65
N GLN A 188 14.10 -13.58 -12.78
CA GLN A 188 15.40 -13.34 -13.44
C GLN A 188 16.19 -12.18 -12.80
N GLN A 189 15.58 -11.41 -11.90
CA GLN A 189 16.27 -10.37 -11.13
C GLN A 189 17.05 -11.01 -9.98
N SER A 190 18.23 -10.47 -9.69
CA SER A 190 19.10 -10.96 -8.61
C SER A 190 18.37 -10.90 -7.27
N GLY A 191 18.37 -12.00 -6.50
CA GLY A 191 17.72 -12.08 -5.18
C GLY A 191 16.23 -12.46 -5.20
N SER A 192 15.53 -12.30 -6.32
CA SER A 192 14.09 -12.60 -6.41
C SER A 192 13.80 -14.10 -6.38
N LEU A 193 14.74 -14.93 -6.82
CA LEU A 193 14.62 -16.39 -6.79
C LEU A 193 14.61 -16.92 -5.35
N GLU A 194 15.54 -16.47 -4.52
CA GLU A 194 15.65 -16.91 -3.12
C GLU A 194 14.38 -16.58 -2.34
N ILE A 195 13.85 -15.36 -2.53
CA ILE A 195 12.61 -14.92 -1.91
C ILE A 195 11.42 -15.77 -2.41
N TYR A 196 11.35 -16.04 -3.72
CA TYR A 196 10.31 -16.89 -4.30
C TYR A 196 10.32 -18.30 -3.72
N LEU A 197 11.50 -18.94 -3.63
CA LEU A 197 11.65 -20.28 -3.09
C LEU A 197 11.33 -20.33 -1.60
N ASN A 198 11.79 -19.33 -0.84
CA ASN A 198 11.47 -19.21 0.58
C ASN A 198 9.97 -19.08 0.81
N LEU A 199 9.29 -18.24 0.02
CA LEU A 199 7.83 -18.08 0.10
C LEU A 199 7.10 -19.39 -0.24
N CYS A 200 7.51 -20.09 -1.31
CA CYS A 200 6.90 -21.37 -1.69
C CYS A 200 7.04 -22.40 -0.57
N LYS A 201 8.23 -22.50 0.05
CA LYS A 201 8.46 -23.39 1.17
C LYS A 201 7.53 -23.07 2.36
N ASN A 202 7.49 -21.81 2.80
CA ASN A 202 6.63 -21.41 3.92
C ASN A 202 5.13 -21.67 3.65
N LEU A 203 4.69 -21.46 2.41
CA LEU A 203 3.31 -21.77 2.00
C LEU A 203 3.03 -23.28 1.93
N SER A 204 4.01 -24.08 1.51
CA SER A 204 3.94 -25.56 1.47
C SER A 204 3.88 -26.12 2.89
N ASP A 205 4.77 -25.67 3.78
CA ASP A 205 4.81 -26.04 5.20
C ASP A 205 3.48 -25.72 5.89
N ALA A 206 2.83 -24.61 5.50
CA ALA A 206 1.51 -24.21 5.98
C ALA A 206 0.32 -24.89 5.26
N SER A 207 0.57 -25.83 4.33
CA SER A 207 -0.46 -26.51 3.51
C SER A 207 -1.37 -25.56 2.70
N LEU A 208 -0.85 -24.39 2.30
CA LEU A 208 -1.61 -23.37 1.55
C LEU A 208 -1.42 -23.46 0.04
N ILE A 209 -0.42 -24.21 -0.41
CA ILE A 209 -0.17 -24.55 -1.81
C ILE A 209 0.16 -26.04 -1.90
N GLY A 210 0.01 -26.60 -3.10
CA GLY A 210 0.46 -27.96 -3.37
C GLY A 210 1.99 -28.07 -3.40
N PRO A 211 2.52 -29.30 -3.42
CA PRO A 211 3.96 -29.55 -3.55
C PRO A 211 4.55 -28.80 -4.75
N CYS A 212 5.66 -28.11 -4.56
CA CYS A 212 6.26 -27.28 -5.60
C CYS A 212 7.51 -27.96 -6.17
N LEU A 213 7.45 -28.36 -7.45
CA LEU A 213 8.62 -28.81 -8.19
C LEU A 213 9.35 -27.57 -8.75
N VAL A 214 10.55 -27.30 -8.23
CA VAL A 214 11.42 -26.24 -8.73
C VAL A 214 12.33 -26.83 -9.78
N TYR A 215 12.24 -26.29 -10.99
CA TYR A 215 13.09 -26.63 -12.12
C TYR A 215 13.98 -25.44 -12.47
N LEU A 216 15.29 -25.59 -12.30
CA LEU A 216 16.24 -24.51 -12.51
C LEU A 216 17.35 -24.93 -13.47
N TYR A 217 17.52 -24.16 -14.53
CA TYR A 217 18.63 -24.35 -15.46
C TYR A 217 19.77 -23.40 -15.13
N VAL A 218 20.93 -23.94 -14.79
CA VAL A 218 22.14 -23.14 -14.64
C VAL A 218 22.97 -23.26 -15.91
N ASN A 219 22.75 -22.32 -16.83
CA ASN A 219 23.33 -22.36 -18.19
C ASN A 219 24.87 -22.46 -18.18
N LYS A 220 25.54 -21.76 -17.26
CA LYS A 220 27.01 -21.78 -17.11
C LYS A 220 27.58 -23.19 -16.93
N TYR A 221 26.82 -24.08 -16.29
CA TYR A 221 27.25 -25.45 -15.99
C TYR A 221 26.46 -26.50 -16.78
N ARG A 222 25.54 -26.09 -17.67
CA ARG A 222 24.57 -26.97 -18.33
C ARG A 222 23.85 -27.90 -17.34
N LEU A 223 23.57 -27.38 -16.14
CA LEU A 223 23.04 -28.17 -15.03
C LEU A 223 21.54 -27.91 -14.85
N TRP A 224 20.78 -28.99 -14.68
CA TRP A 224 19.39 -28.93 -14.25
C TRP A 224 19.29 -29.29 -12.78
N ILE A 225 18.68 -28.40 -12.00
CA ILE A 225 18.33 -28.66 -10.61
C ILE A 225 16.82 -28.91 -10.57
N ILE A 226 16.44 -30.09 -10.11
CA ILE A 226 15.05 -30.46 -9.85
C ILE A 226 14.92 -30.69 -8.35
N ARG A 227 14.10 -29.91 -7.68
CA ARG A 227 13.89 -30.04 -6.23
C ARG A 227 12.41 -29.92 -5.90
N MET A 228 11.92 -30.84 -5.08
CA MET A 228 10.60 -30.73 -4.45
C MET A 228 10.72 -29.85 -3.18
N LEU A 229 9.82 -28.90 -3.05
CA LEU A 229 9.55 -28.08 -1.87
C LEU A 229 8.14 -28.37 -1.33
#